data_AF-A0A1C4NV05-F1
#
_entry.id   AF-A0A1C4NV05-F1
#
_cell.length_a   1.000
_cell.length_b   1.000
_cell.length_c   1.000
_cell.angle_alpha   90.00
_cell.angle_beta   90.00
_cell.angle_gamma   90.00
#
_symmetry.space_group_name_H-M   'P 1'
#
loop_
_entity.id
_entity.type
_entity.pdbx_description
1 polymer ?
#
loop_
_entity_poly.entity_id
_entity_poly.type
_entity_poly.pdbx_seq_one_letter_code
_entity_poly.pdbx_strand_id
1 'polypeptide(L)' 'MNGTIEDQRYFLETGRWTAQTEDDRVAVFRILADPTISPALRTAAEQALDDGTPEALRYFVEYGQYEVTS' A
#
# COMPACT_ATOMS: atom_id res chain seq x y z
N MET A 1 -1.05 33.41 14.19
CA MET A 1 -1.22 32.15 13.46
C MET A 1 -0.30 32.20 12.26
N ASN A 2 0.98 31.87 12.43
CA ASN A 2 1.94 31.83 11.30
C ASN A 2 2.31 30.37 11.09
N GLY A 3 1.35 29.57 10.63
CA GLY A 3 1.64 28.26 10.06
C GLY A 3 2.42 28.52 8.79
N THR A 4 3.74 28.46 8.89
CA THR A 4 4.67 28.67 7.79
C THR A 4 4.31 27.73 6.64
N ILE A 5 4.51 28.17 5.40
CA ILE A 5 4.23 27.38 4.18
C ILE A 5 4.89 26.00 4.25
N GLU A 6 5.98 25.87 5.02
CA GLU A 6 6.69 24.63 5.32
C GLU A 6 5.89 23.65 6.19
N ASP A 7 5.13 24.13 7.16
CA ASP A 7 4.25 23.31 8.02
C ASP A 7 3.04 22.79 7.24
N GLN A 8 2.51 23.62 6.32
CA GLN A 8 1.49 23.19 5.36
C GLN A 8 2.04 22.19 4.35
N ARG A 9 3.29 22.34 3.88
CA ARG A 9 3.93 21.38 2.98
C ARG A 9 4.17 20.05 3.69
N TYR A 10 4.69 20.08 4.92
CA TYR A 10 4.88 18.90 5.73
C TYR A 10 3.55 18.20 6.02
N PHE A 11 2.51 18.92 6.44
CA PHE A 11 1.18 18.34 6.65
C PHE A 11 0.58 17.73 5.37
N LEU A 12 0.75 18.36 4.20
CA LEU A 12 0.28 17.84 2.92
C LEU A 12 1.10 16.64 2.43
N GLU A 13 2.41 16.63 2.64
CA GLU A 13 3.32 15.53 2.27
C GLU A 13 3.10 14.33 3.19
N THR A 14 3.09 14.53 4.51
CA THR A 14 2.80 13.48 5.49
C THR A 14 1.37 12.98 5.34
N GLY A 15 0.38 13.88 5.19
CA GLY A 15 -1.02 13.50 5.00
C GLY A 15 -1.26 12.73 3.71
N ARG A 16 -0.59 13.08 2.60
CA ARG A 16 -0.64 12.31 1.36
C ARG A 16 0.03 10.95 1.49
N TRP A 17 1.17 10.87 2.16
CA TRP A 17 1.88 9.60 2.34
C TRP A 17 1.08 8.63 3.22
N THR A 18 0.45 9.14 4.28
CA THR A 18 -0.50 8.35 5.08
C THR A 18 -1.72 7.92 4.27
N ALA A 19 -2.35 8.83 3.52
CA ALA A 19 -3.52 8.48 2.70
C ALA A 19 -3.19 7.43 1.63
N GLN A 20 -2.04 7.56 0.95
CA GLN A 20 -1.58 6.60 -0.05
C GLN A 20 -1.31 5.23 0.58
N THR A 21 -0.66 5.20 1.74
CA THR A 21 -0.40 3.94 2.47
C THR A 21 -1.70 3.26 2.86
N GLU A 22 -2.67 4.01 3.37
CA GLU A 22 -3.98 3.46 3.74
C GLU A 22 -4.76 2.96 2.53
N ASP A 23 -4.74 3.69 1.41
CA ASP A 23 -5.35 3.24 0.15
C ASP A 23 -4.69 1.95 -0.36
N ASP A 24 -3.37 1.86 -0.32
CA ASP A 24 -2.62 0.68 -0.75
C ASP A 24 -2.93 -0.52 0.17
N ARG A 25 -3.03 -0.32 1.49
CA ARG A 25 -3.47 -1.36 2.44
C ARG A 25 -4.87 -1.87 2.14
N VAL A 26 -5.81 -0.96 1.87
CA VAL A 26 -7.19 -1.32 1.50
C VAL A 26 -7.20 -2.14 0.20
N ALA A 27 -6.36 -1.78 -0.78
CA ALA A 27 -6.22 -2.55 -2.02
C ALA A 27 -5.71 -3.97 -1.74
N VAL A 28 -4.69 -4.13 -0.89
CA VAL A 28 -4.15 -5.45 -0.50
C VAL A 28 -5.22 -6.30 0.21
N PHE A 29 -5.97 -5.72 1.16
CA PHE A 29 -7.07 -6.43 1.81
C PHE A 29 -8.17 -6.84 0.84
N ARG A 30 -8.45 -6.02 -0.17
CA ARG A 30 -9.45 -6.33 -1.20
C ARG A 30 -9.02 -7.51 -2.07
N ILE A 31 -7.73 -7.61 -2.38
CA ILE A 31 -7.15 -8.78 -3.07
C ILE A 31 -7.28 -10.02 -2.18
N LEU A 32 -6.91 -9.94 -0.90
CA LEU A 32 -7.02 -11.07 0.04
C LEU A 32 -8.45 -11.58 0.25
N ALA A 33 -9.42 -10.67 0.16
CA ALA A 33 -10.85 -10.98 0.26
C ALA A 33 -11.41 -11.69 -0.98
N ASP A 34 -10.70 -11.63 -2.12
CA ASP A 34 -11.11 -12.34 -3.33
C ASP A 34 -10.84 -13.85 -3.16
N PRO A 35 -11.88 -14.71 -3.30
CA PRO A 35 -11.74 -16.16 -3.10
C PRO A 35 -11.02 -16.86 -4.26
N THR A 36 -10.79 -16.16 -5.37
CA THR A 36 -10.18 -16.71 -6.59
C THR A 36 -8.68 -16.46 -6.70
N ILE A 37 -8.10 -15.72 -5.75
CA ILE A 37 -6.65 -15.46 -5.75
C ILE A 37 -5.85 -16.75 -5.63
N SER A 38 -4.70 -16.77 -6.29
CA SER A 38 -3.78 -17.89 -6.14
C SER A 38 -3.14 -17.90 -4.75
N PRO A 39 -2.73 -19.07 -4.23
CA PRO A 39 -2.02 -19.17 -2.97
C PRO A 39 -0.75 -18.32 -2.92
N ALA A 40 -0.03 -18.22 -4.05
CA ALA A 40 1.16 -17.39 -4.16
C ALA A 40 0.84 -15.88 -4.04
N LEU A 41 -0.25 -15.42 -4.67
CA LEU A 41 -0.70 -14.03 -4.56
C LEU A 41 -1.17 -13.71 -3.14
N ARG A 42 -1.82 -14.66 -2.46
CA ARG A 42 -2.18 -14.55 -1.04
C ARG A 42 -0.96 -14.37 -0.15
N THR A 43 0.06 -15.22 -0.29
CA THR A 43 1.29 -15.11 0.51
C THR A 43 1.99 -13.78 0.27
N ALA A 44 2.11 -13.33 -0.98
CA ALA A 44 2.72 -12.05 -1.30
C ALA A 44 1.93 -10.86 -0.69
N ALA A 45 0.60 -10.93 -0.68
CA ALA A 45 -0.26 -9.93 -0.05
C ALA A 45 -0.05 -9.88 1.48
N GLU A 46 0.03 -11.04 2.12
CA GLU A 46 0.30 -11.16 3.56
C GLU A 46 1.68 -10.63 3.92
N GLN A 47 2.71 -10.91 3.11
CA GLN A 47 4.06 -10.36 3.30
C GLN A 47 4.10 -8.83 3.16
N ALA A 48 3.37 -8.26 2.20
CA ALA A 48 3.29 -6.81 2.04
C ALA A 48 2.58 -6.12 3.23
N LEU A 49 1.57 -6.77 3.80
CA LEU A 49 0.91 -6.29 5.03
C LEU A 49 1.79 -6.44 6.28
N ASP A 50 2.58 -7.50 6.36
CA ASP A 50 3.51 -7.75 7.48
C ASP A 50 4.65 -6.74 7.50
N ASP A 51 5.23 -6.42 6.35
CA ASP A 51 6.24 -5.36 6.24
C ASP A 51 5.63 -3.98 6.57
N GLY A 52 4.40 -3.73 6.12
CA GLY A 52 3.64 -2.53 6.48
C GLY A 52 4.24 -1.23 5.96
N THR A 53 5.30 -1.29 5.15
CA THR A 53 5.90 -0.15 4.49
C THR A 53 5.08 0.23 3.24
N PRO A 54 4.87 1.52 2.97
CA PRO A 54 4.18 1.93 1.74
C PRO A 54 4.91 1.46 0.49
N GLU A 55 6.23 1.33 0.52
CA GLU A 55 7.01 0.78 -0.58
C GLU A 55 6.64 -0.68 -0.87
N ALA A 56 6.55 -1.53 0.16
CA ALA A 56 6.14 -2.93 -0.02
C ALA A 56 4.69 -3.07 -0.44
N LEU A 57 3.79 -2.27 0.15
CA LEU A 57 2.37 -2.23 -0.24
C LEU A 57 2.21 -1.79 -1.69
N ARG A 58 2.89 -0.70 -2.09
CA ARG A 58 2.89 -0.22 -3.48
C ARG A 58 3.46 -1.27 -4.42
N TYR A 59 4.60 -1.86 -4.09
CA TYR A 59 5.24 -2.88 -4.91
C TYR A 59 4.31 -4.09 -5.11
N PHE A 60 3.62 -4.52 -4.05
CA PHE A 60 2.65 -5.60 -4.15
C PHE A 60 1.44 -5.23 -5.02
N VAL A 61 0.86 -4.04 -4.83
CA VAL A 61 -0.28 -3.56 -5.62
C VAL A 61 0.09 -3.42 -7.11
N GLU A 62 1.31 -2.96 -7.40
CA GLU A 62 1.76 -2.67 -8.77
C GLU A 62 2.36 -3.88 -9.50
N TYR A 63 3.17 -4.71 -8.82
CA TYR A 63 3.94 -5.80 -9.42
C TYR A 63 3.58 -7.18 -8.89
N GLY A 64 3.05 -7.29 -7.67
CA GLY A 64 2.71 -8.58 -7.04
C GLY A 64 1.72 -9.41 -7.85
N GLN A 65 0.89 -8.78 -8.69
CA GLN A 65 -0.06 -9.46 -9.56
C GLN A 65 0.60 -10.07 -10.82
N TYR A 66 1.76 -9.56 -11.24
CA TYR A 66 2.47 -9.98 -12.46
C TYR A 66 3.52 -11.06 -12.18
N GLU A 67 4.20 -11.01 -11.05
CA GLU A 67 5.20 -12.03 -10.66
C GLU A 67 4.57 -13.40 -10.42
N VAL A 68 3.30 -13.43 -10.03
CA VAL A 68 2.57 -14.68 -9.74
C VAL A 68 2.10 -15.40 -11.01
N THR A 69 2.18 -14.74 -12.18
CA THR A 69 1.73 -15.31 -13.46
C THR A 69 2.85 -15.97 -14.28
N SER A 70 4.12 -15.84 -13.88
CA SER A 70 5.28 -16.40 -14.61
C SER A 70 5.73 -17.77 -14.13
#